data_AF-A0A9E8IET5-F1
#
_entry.id   AF-A0A9E8IET5-F1
#
_cell.length_a   1.000
_cell.length_b   1.000
_cell.length_c   1.000
_cell.angle_alpha   90.00
_cell.angle_beta   90.00
_cell.angle_gamma   90.00
#
_symmetry.space_group_name_H-M   'P 1'
#
loop_
_entity.id
_entity.type
_entity.pdbx_description
1 polymer ?
#
loop_
_entity_poly.entity_id
_entity_poly.type
_entity_poly.pdbx_seq_one_letter_code
_entity_poly.pdbx_strand_id
1 'polypeptide(L)'
;MHSLAAQWIVGLLRERNIPFQICGGLAAKGYGAERALNDIDLFVPDEHFMTVVQAGQAHISKPAAHYCEEGWDLTYVQFKYKDIKVEVGNAEGAHILDAASQTWVPLHIAFDRYETVNLLGLALPLMLKEDLIRYKSMLSRPVDIDDVRAIKSEIKMQASVYDKCGDPTVLRYADVPDPELGAFDVLIEVQAISIEGGDLINRQMTPPPQVDYIVGYAAAGVVVALGSAVRTRKVGDRVTSFGLDGSHATLRAIPESQTWLVPDGVDIAEAAVLPISFGTAHHCLFARGALQSGETVLIQAGAGGVGIAAIQLAKRIGATVITVSSGSERLAKLKSLGADHVVDHQSEDVVKAVFEYTQGRGVDLAVDPVGSTLQTSLQSLAPEGRLVFVGNAGGGELTVDLWPALQANHSLFGVFMGTQFGYPNVAATVDRMLDDVANAKLKVLIDRRFPLENAADAHEYAERGKPFGRVVMHP
;
A
#
# COMPACT_ATOMS: atom_id res chain seq x y z
N MET A 1 -27.83 -34.99 -3.10
CA MET A 1 -29.04 -34.32 -3.62
C MET A 1 -28.65 -33.30 -4.70
N HIS A 2 -27.92 -32.22 -4.36
CA HIS A 2 -27.45 -31.23 -5.35
C HIS A 2 -26.69 -31.82 -6.56
N SER A 3 -25.81 -32.81 -6.36
CA SER A 3 -25.12 -33.49 -7.47
C SER A 3 -26.09 -34.16 -8.45
N LEU A 4 -27.18 -34.79 -7.97
CA LEU A 4 -28.18 -35.42 -8.83
C LEU A 4 -29.02 -34.38 -9.59
N ALA A 5 -29.39 -33.27 -8.94
CA ALA A 5 -30.10 -32.17 -9.59
C ALA A 5 -29.24 -31.47 -10.65
N ALA A 6 -27.96 -31.24 -10.34
CA ALA A 6 -26.98 -30.70 -11.29
C ALA A 6 -26.79 -31.64 -12.49
N GLN A 7 -26.61 -32.96 -12.25
CA GLN A 7 -26.51 -33.95 -13.33
C GLN A 7 -27.74 -33.97 -14.23
N TRP A 8 -28.94 -33.88 -13.65
CA TRP A 8 -30.18 -33.83 -14.41
C TRP A 8 -30.26 -32.59 -15.32
N ILE A 9 -30.12 -31.38 -14.75
CA ILE A 9 -30.28 -30.16 -15.56
C ILE A 9 -29.14 -29.99 -16.57
N VAL A 10 -27.89 -30.29 -16.18
CA VAL A 10 -26.73 -30.21 -17.09
C VAL A 10 -26.82 -31.28 -18.17
N GLY A 11 -27.30 -32.49 -17.86
CA GLY A 11 -27.57 -33.53 -18.85
C GLY A 11 -28.60 -33.07 -19.88
N LEU A 12 -29.72 -32.53 -19.41
CA LEU A 12 -30.80 -31.99 -20.26
C LEU A 12 -30.26 -30.92 -21.23
N LEU A 13 -29.46 -29.98 -20.73
CA LEU A 13 -28.88 -28.90 -21.52
C LEU A 13 -27.85 -29.41 -22.54
N ARG A 14 -26.95 -30.30 -22.11
CA ARG A 14 -25.89 -30.87 -22.98
C ARG A 14 -26.43 -31.76 -24.09
N GLU A 15 -27.42 -32.61 -23.79
CA GLU A 15 -28.08 -33.45 -24.81
C GLU A 15 -28.70 -32.63 -25.95
N ARG A 16 -29.02 -31.36 -25.68
CA ARG A 16 -29.66 -30.44 -26.62
C ARG A 16 -28.69 -29.39 -27.17
N ASN A 17 -27.40 -29.47 -26.83
CA ASN A 17 -26.39 -28.47 -27.17
C ASN A 17 -26.77 -27.03 -26.77
N ILE A 18 -27.47 -26.88 -25.65
CA ILE A 18 -27.88 -25.57 -25.14
C ILE A 18 -26.71 -24.99 -24.33
N PRO A 19 -26.15 -23.83 -24.71
CA PRO A 19 -25.16 -23.13 -23.88
C PRO A 19 -25.83 -22.64 -22.60
N PHE A 20 -25.08 -22.69 -21.51
CA PHE A 20 -25.55 -22.27 -20.20
C PHE A 20 -24.39 -21.75 -19.37
N GLN A 21 -24.69 -20.94 -18.37
CA GLN A 21 -23.71 -20.44 -17.42
C GLN A 21 -24.25 -20.61 -15.99
N ILE A 22 -23.48 -21.29 -15.15
CA ILE A 22 -23.77 -21.44 -13.72
C ILE A 22 -23.46 -20.13 -13.01
N CYS A 23 -24.40 -19.66 -12.19
CA CYS A 23 -24.25 -18.49 -11.34
C CYS A 23 -24.61 -18.84 -9.89
N GLY A 24 -24.86 -17.81 -9.08
CA GLY A 24 -25.43 -17.95 -7.73
C GLY A 24 -24.52 -18.64 -6.74
N GLY A 25 -25.11 -19.42 -5.84
CA GLY A 25 -24.39 -20.14 -4.79
C GLY A 25 -23.49 -21.26 -5.32
N LEU A 26 -23.89 -21.91 -6.42
CA LEU A 26 -23.09 -22.99 -7.02
C LEU A 26 -21.80 -22.45 -7.64
N ALA A 27 -21.86 -21.29 -8.31
CA ALA A 27 -20.66 -20.61 -8.81
C ALA A 27 -19.75 -20.17 -7.65
N ALA A 28 -20.31 -19.58 -6.59
CA ALA A 28 -19.54 -19.19 -5.41
C ALA A 28 -18.81 -20.38 -4.77
N LYS A 29 -19.46 -21.54 -4.71
CA LYS A 29 -18.84 -22.77 -4.21
C LYS A 29 -17.70 -23.27 -5.10
N GLY A 30 -17.78 -23.08 -6.41
CA GLY A 30 -16.68 -23.35 -7.33
C GLY A 30 -15.46 -22.45 -7.11
N TYR A 31 -15.65 -21.33 -6.40
CA TYR A 31 -14.62 -20.34 -6.07
C TYR A 31 -14.33 -20.27 -4.56
N GLY A 32 -14.51 -21.38 -3.84
CA GLY A 32 -14.07 -21.51 -2.46
C GLY A 32 -15.14 -21.23 -1.39
N ALA A 33 -16.39 -20.90 -1.75
CA ALA A 33 -17.44 -20.74 -0.73
C ALA A 33 -17.83 -22.08 -0.09
N GLU A 34 -17.64 -22.20 1.23
CA GLU A 34 -17.86 -23.46 1.95
C GLU A 34 -19.32 -23.71 2.34
N ARG A 35 -20.19 -22.68 2.30
CA ARG A 35 -21.58 -22.78 2.75
C ARG A 35 -22.36 -23.86 2.00
N ALA A 36 -23.42 -24.33 2.66
CA ALA A 36 -24.37 -25.25 2.04
C ALA A 36 -25.07 -24.58 0.84
N LEU A 37 -25.28 -25.37 -0.22
CA LEU A 37 -26.10 -24.94 -1.36
C LEU A 37 -27.58 -25.06 -0.98
N ASN A 38 -28.37 -24.09 -1.42
CA ASN A 38 -29.82 -24.08 -1.27
C ASN A 38 -30.52 -24.43 -2.59
N ASP A 39 -29.91 -24.00 -3.70
CA ASP A 39 -30.40 -24.02 -5.07
C ASP A 39 -29.24 -24.16 -6.07
N ILE A 40 -29.63 -24.34 -7.32
CA ILE A 40 -28.77 -24.29 -8.50
C ILE A 40 -29.34 -23.22 -9.42
N ASP A 41 -28.59 -22.13 -9.60
CA ASP A 41 -28.96 -21.02 -10.45
C ASP A 41 -28.12 -21.05 -11.74
N LEU A 42 -28.78 -20.92 -12.88
CA LEU A 42 -28.10 -20.83 -14.17
C LEU A 42 -28.89 -19.99 -15.18
N PHE A 43 -28.19 -19.45 -16.17
CA PHE A 43 -28.78 -18.76 -17.30
C PHE A 43 -28.65 -19.58 -18.59
N VAL A 44 -29.59 -19.36 -19.51
CA VAL A 44 -29.56 -19.84 -20.90
C VAL A 44 -29.95 -18.71 -21.87
N PRO A 45 -29.55 -18.75 -23.15
CA PRO A 45 -30.01 -17.79 -24.14
C PRO A 45 -31.53 -17.83 -24.34
N ASP A 46 -32.12 -16.69 -24.71
CA ASP A 46 -33.56 -16.53 -24.95
C ASP A 46 -34.12 -17.57 -25.92
N GLU A 47 -33.44 -17.77 -27.05
CA GLU A 47 -33.80 -18.73 -28.09
C GLU A 47 -33.92 -20.18 -27.61
N HIS A 48 -33.29 -20.52 -26.49
CA HIS A 48 -33.33 -21.85 -25.88
C HIS A 48 -34.22 -21.94 -24.64
N PHE A 49 -34.64 -20.81 -24.07
CA PHE A 49 -35.35 -20.77 -22.78
C PHE A 49 -36.60 -21.65 -22.79
N MET A 50 -37.47 -21.49 -23.79
CA MET A 50 -38.69 -22.30 -23.90
C MET A 50 -38.43 -23.78 -24.16
N THR A 51 -37.33 -24.13 -24.83
CA THR A 51 -36.91 -25.53 -25.01
C THR A 51 -36.57 -26.17 -23.67
N VAL A 52 -35.90 -25.44 -22.76
CA VAL A 52 -35.59 -25.91 -21.41
C VAL A 52 -36.86 -26.08 -20.58
N VAL A 53 -37.77 -25.09 -20.63
CA VAL A 53 -39.07 -25.14 -19.94
C VAL A 53 -39.86 -26.40 -20.32
N GLN A 54 -39.96 -26.68 -21.63
CA GLN A 54 -40.67 -27.86 -22.14
C GLN A 54 -39.99 -29.17 -21.72
N ALA A 55 -38.66 -29.24 -21.84
CA ALA A 55 -37.91 -30.45 -21.48
C ALA A 55 -37.98 -30.76 -19.97
N GLY A 56 -38.09 -29.73 -19.12
CA GLY A 56 -38.20 -29.86 -17.67
C GLY A 56 -39.64 -29.88 -17.12
N GLN A 57 -40.67 -29.92 -17.98
CA GLN A 57 -42.07 -29.65 -17.60
C GLN A 57 -42.56 -30.47 -16.40
N ALA A 58 -42.17 -31.75 -16.30
CA ALA A 58 -42.55 -32.65 -15.21
C ALA A 58 -42.03 -32.23 -13.82
N HIS A 59 -41.04 -31.33 -13.78
CA HIS A 59 -40.39 -30.85 -12.57
C HIS A 59 -40.69 -29.39 -12.25
N ILE A 60 -41.55 -28.71 -13.03
CA ILE A 60 -41.88 -27.30 -12.79
C ILE A 60 -42.55 -27.14 -11.42
N SER A 61 -41.96 -26.26 -10.62
CA SER A 61 -42.45 -25.87 -9.29
C SER A 61 -42.85 -24.39 -9.22
N LYS A 62 -42.27 -23.56 -10.08
CA LYS A 62 -42.72 -22.19 -10.39
C LYS A 62 -42.74 -22.04 -11.92
N PRO A 63 -43.87 -21.63 -12.52
CA PRO A 63 -44.02 -21.60 -13.97
C PRO A 63 -43.05 -20.61 -14.61
N ALA A 64 -42.75 -20.81 -15.90
CA ALA A 64 -41.96 -19.86 -16.67
C ALA A 64 -42.77 -18.55 -16.86
N ALA A 65 -42.32 -17.47 -16.22
CA ALA A 65 -42.91 -16.15 -16.35
C ALA A 65 -41.86 -15.08 -16.02
N HIS A 66 -42.24 -13.82 -16.25
CA HIS A 66 -41.48 -12.67 -15.79
C HIS A 66 -41.76 -12.41 -14.31
N TYR A 67 -40.70 -12.20 -13.54
CA TYR A 67 -40.75 -11.98 -12.09
C TYR A 67 -39.83 -10.82 -11.71
N CYS A 68 -40.34 -9.95 -10.84
CA CYS A 68 -39.61 -8.87 -10.20
C CYS A 68 -39.70 -9.04 -8.68
N GLU A 69 -38.74 -9.76 -8.07
CA GLU A 69 -38.76 -10.18 -6.67
C GLU A 69 -37.34 -10.45 -6.14
N GLU A 70 -37.13 -10.34 -4.83
CA GLU A 70 -35.86 -10.70 -4.16
C GLU A 70 -34.58 -10.07 -4.75
N GLY A 71 -34.70 -8.89 -5.37
CA GLY A 71 -33.59 -8.18 -6.02
C GLY A 71 -33.33 -8.58 -7.47
N TRP A 72 -34.23 -9.37 -8.06
CA TRP A 72 -34.16 -9.87 -9.43
C TRP A 72 -35.34 -9.37 -10.25
N ASP A 73 -35.07 -8.98 -11.50
CA ASP A 73 -36.07 -8.61 -12.49
C ASP A 73 -35.75 -9.32 -13.82
N LEU A 74 -36.35 -10.50 -14.02
CA LEU A 74 -36.08 -11.36 -15.17
C LEU A 74 -37.21 -12.35 -15.46
N THR A 75 -37.15 -12.95 -16.64
CA THR A 75 -37.94 -14.14 -16.97
C THR A 75 -37.20 -15.39 -16.51
N TYR A 76 -37.81 -16.24 -15.67
CA TYR A 76 -37.21 -17.49 -15.24
C TYR A 76 -38.24 -18.59 -14.98
N VAL A 77 -37.76 -19.83 -14.89
CA VAL A 77 -38.54 -21.02 -14.48
C VAL A 77 -37.85 -21.68 -13.29
N GLN A 78 -38.62 -22.16 -12.31
CA GLN A 78 -38.09 -22.94 -11.19
C GLN A 78 -38.52 -24.39 -11.32
N PHE A 79 -37.55 -25.30 -11.36
CA PHE A 79 -37.77 -26.72 -11.22
C PHE A 79 -37.50 -27.19 -9.79
N LYS A 80 -38.18 -28.26 -9.38
CA LYS A 80 -37.88 -28.97 -8.13
C LYS A 80 -37.55 -30.42 -8.45
N TYR A 81 -36.26 -30.76 -8.38
CA TYR A 81 -35.77 -32.11 -8.65
C TYR A 81 -35.14 -32.72 -7.39
N LYS A 82 -35.72 -33.81 -6.89
CA LYS A 82 -35.28 -34.48 -5.64
C LYS A 82 -35.12 -33.46 -4.49
N ASP A 83 -36.14 -32.63 -4.31
CA ASP A 83 -36.20 -31.54 -3.31
C ASP A 83 -35.18 -30.40 -3.43
N ILE A 84 -34.37 -30.38 -4.50
CA ILE A 84 -33.48 -29.27 -4.81
C ILE A 84 -34.16 -28.33 -5.81
N LYS A 85 -34.14 -27.03 -5.50
CA LYS A 85 -34.55 -25.97 -6.44
C LYS A 85 -33.49 -25.81 -7.52
N VAL A 86 -33.94 -25.76 -8.77
CA VAL A 86 -33.10 -25.41 -9.93
C VAL A 86 -33.78 -24.27 -10.66
N GLU A 87 -33.16 -23.10 -10.66
CA GLU A 87 -33.68 -21.87 -11.25
C GLU A 87 -32.93 -21.62 -12.56
N VAL A 88 -33.69 -21.60 -13.65
CA VAL A 88 -33.16 -21.32 -14.99
C VAL A 88 -33.69 -19.97 -15.42
N GLY A 89 -32.80 -18.99 -15.50
CA GLY A 89 -33.09 -17.64 -15.98
C GLY A 89 -32.90 -17.53 -17.50
N ASN A 90 -33.78 -16.75 -18.13
CA ASN A 90 -33.53 -16.21 -19.46
C ASN A 90 -32.53 -15.05 -19.33
N ALA A 91 -31.44 -15.10 -20.10
CA ALA A 91 -30.43 -14.04 -20.08
C ALA A 91 -30.92 -12.72 -20.67
N GLU A 92 -31.91 -12.75 -21.57
CA GLU A 92 -32.43 -11.54 -22.22
C GLU A 92 -33.26 -10.72 -21.23
N GLY A 93 -32.93 -9.44 -21.11
CA GLY A 93 -33.66 -8.49 -20.27
C GLY A 93 -33.50 -8.70 -18.75
N ALA A 94 -32.52 -9.50 -18.31
CA ALA A 94 -32.27 -9.70 -16.89
C ALA A 94 -31.67 -8.43 -16.24
N HIS A 95 -32.25 -8.02 -15.11
CA HIS A 95 -31.76 -6.94 -14.27
C HIS A 95 -31.64 -7.39 -12.82
N ILE A 96 -30.77 -6.71 -12.08
CA ILE A 96 -30.61 -6.89 -10.64
C ILE A 96 -30.67 -5.55 -9.93
N LEU A 97 -31.19 -5.58 -8.71
CA LEU A 97 -31.27 -4.39 -7.87
C LEU A 97 -29.91 -4.12 -7.20
N ASP A 98 -29.34 -2.96 -7.45
CA ASP A 98 -28.22 -2.46 -6.66
C ASP A 98 -28.75 -1.93 -5.31
N ALA A 99 -28.45 -2.66 -4.23
CA ALA A 99 -28.90 -2.35 -2.89
C ALA A 99 -28.37 -0.99 -2.38
N ALA A 100 -27.21 -0.54 -2.85
CA ALA A 100 -26.63 0.72 -2.43
C ALA A 100 -27.34 1.93 -3.08
N SER A 101 -27.61 1.84 -4.38
CA SER A 101 -28.24 2.93 -5.15
C SER A 101 -29.76 2.84 -5.25
N GLN A 102 -30.35 1.68 -4.93
CA GLN A 102 -31.77 1.36 -5.13
C GLN A 102 -32.20 1.49 -6.61
N THR A 103 -31.33 1.10 -7.55
CA THR A 103 -31.61 1.13 -8.98
C THR A 103 -31.46 -0.24 -9.64
N TRP A 104 -32.22 -0.49 -10.70
CA TRP A 104 -32.12 -1.70 -11.50
C TRP A 104 -30.98 -1.57 -12.51
N VAL A 105 -30.05 -2.52 -12.47
CA VAL A 105 -28.87 -2.57 -13.32
C VAL A 105 -28.96 -3.78 -14.25
N PRO A 106 -28.72 -3.63 -15.56
CA PRO A 106 -28.69 -4.75 -16.49
C PRO A 106 -27.66 -5.82 -16.08
N LEU A 107 -28.08 -7.08 -16.10
CA LEU A 107 -27.22 -8.23 -15.88
C LEU A 107 -26.84 -8.85 -17.23
N HIS A 108 -25.61 -8.60 -17.67
CA HIS A 108 -25.11 -9.13 -18.93
C HIS A 108 -24.49 -10.51 -18.74
N ILE A 109 -25.10 -11.53 -19.37
CA ILE A 109 -24.62 -12.91 -19.37
C ILE A 109 -23.92 -13.21 -20.70
N ALA A 110 -22.63 -13.49 -20.66
CA ALA A 110 -21.83 -13.86 -21.83
C ALA A 110 -21.53 -15.36 -21.80
N PHE A 111 -22.16 -16.12 -22.70
CA PHE A 111 -22.05 -17.59 -22.74
C PHE A 111 -20.71 -18.12 -23.31
N ASP A 112 -19.90 -17.24 -23.89
CA ASP A 112 -18.53 -17.50 -24.35
C ASP A 112 -17.48 -17.08 -23.31
N ARG A 113 -17.88 -16.42 -22.22
CA ARG A 113 -16.98 -15.89 -21.19
C ARG A 113 -17.25 -16.54 -19.83
N TYR A 114 -16.59 -17.66 -19.58
CA TYR A 114 -16.76 -18.45 -18.36
C TYR A 114 -15.46 -19.14 -17.94
N GLU A 115 -15.42 -19.60 -16.69
CA GLU A 115 -14.37 -20.49 -16.20
C GLU A 115 -14.92 -21.93 -16.06
N THR A 116 -14.14 -22.92 -16.50
CA THR A 116 -14.56 -24.33 -16.35
C THR A 116 -14.08 -24.87 -15.02
N VAL A 117 -15.00 -25.17 -14.11
CA VAL A 117 -14.69 -25.73 -12.79
C VAL A 117 -15.29 -27.12 -12.62
N ASN A 118 -14.50 -28.06 -12.10
CA ASN A 118 -14.98 -29.40 -11.78
C ASN A 118 -15.67 -29.40 -10.41
N LEU A 119 -17.00 -29.47 -10.40
CA LEU A 119 -17.82 -29.41 -9.19
C LEU A 119 -18.98 -30.41 -9.27
N LEU A 120 -19.30 -31.05 -8.14
CA LEU A 120 -20.34 -32.09 -8.05
C LEU A 120 -20.18 -33.26 -9.07
N GLY A 121 -18.94 -33.51 -9.52
CA GLY A 121 -18.61 -34.52 -10.53
C GLY A 121 -18.86 -34.10 -11.98
N LEU A 122 -19.03 -32.79 -12.25
CA LEU A 122 -19.28 -32.22 -13.57
C LEU A 122 -18.27 -31.10 -13.86
N ALA A 123 -17.78 -31.02 -15.09
CA ALA A 123 -17.14 -29.80 -15.58
C ALA A 123 -18.23 -28.76 -15.84
N LEU A 124 -18.27 -27.64 -15.13
CA LEU A 124 -19.33 -26.64 -15.21
C LEU A 124 -18.79 -25.31 -15.76
N PRO A 125 -19.50 -24.64 -16.68
CA PRO A 125 -19.18 -23.28 -17.11
C PRO A 125 -19.70 -22.27 -16.06
N LEU A 126 -18.81 -21.76 -15.21
CA LEU A 126 -19.14 -20.79 -14.17
C LEU A 126 -19.02 -19.36 -14.71
N MET A 127 -19.93 -18.49 -14.29
CA MET A 127 -19.74 -17.04 -14.42
C MET A 127 -18.39 -16.64 -13.83
N LEU A 128 -17.62 -15.78 -14.51
CA LEU A 128 -16.30 -15.37 -14.05
C LEU A 128 -16.33 -14.82 -12.62
N LYS A 129 -15.24 -15.07 -11.88
CA LYS A 129 -15.05 -14.65 -10.49
C LYS A 129 -15.35 -13.16 -10.29
N GLU A 130 -14.85 -12.30 -11.16
CA GLU A 130 -15.06 -10.83 -11.10
C GLU A 130 -16.53 -10.43 -11.29
N ASP A 131 -17.21 -11.03 -12.28
CA ASP A 131 -18.62 -10.77 -12.56
C ASP A 131 -19.50 -11.24 -11.39
N LEU A 132 -19.18 -12.43 -10.86
CA LEU A 132 -19.84 -13.01 -9.70
C LEU A 132 -19.69 -12.13 -8.46
N ILE A 133 -18.48 -11.64 -8.16
CA ILE A 133 -18.23 -10.69 -7.07
C ILE A 133 -19.05 -9.41 -7.29
N ARG A 134 -18.99 -8.85 -8.51
CA ARG A 134 -19.66 -7.59 -8.84
C ARG A 134 -21.16 -7.68 -8.57
N TYR A 135 -21.83 -8.70 -9.09
CA TYR A 135 -23.29 -8.76 -8.96
C TYR A 135 -23.74 -9.16 -7.55
N LYS A 136 -23.01 -10.06 -6.87
CA LYS A 136 -23.30 -10.41 -5.47
C LYS A 136 -23.11 -9.22 -4.53
N SER A 137 -22.12 -8.38 -4.81
CA SER A 137 -21.89 -7.13 -4.07
C SER A 137 -23.04 -6.13 -4.25
N MET A 138 -23.64 -6.06 -5.44
CA MET A 138 -24.83 -5.22 -5.69
C MET A 138 -26.06 -5.72 -4.93
N LEU A 139 -26.34 -7.03 -4.91
CA LEU A 139 -27.47 -7.58 -4.16
C LEU A 139 -27.31 -7.45 -2.64
N SER A 140 -26.07 -7.58 -2.14
CA SER A 140 -25.69 -7.36 -0.74
C SER A 140 -26.54 -8.12 0.30
N ARG A 141 -27.12 -9.28 -0.06
CA ARG A 141 -27.82 -10.15 0.89
C ARG A 141 -26.77 -10.82 1.82
N PRO A 142 -27.13 -11.27 3.04
CA PRO A 142 -26.17 -11.90 3.95
C PRO A 142 -25.37 -13.05 3.31
N VAL A 143 -26.04 -13.91 2.54
CA VAL A 143 -25.40 -15.02 1.82
C VAL A 143 -24.46 -14.56 0.69
N ASP A 144 -24.73 -13.41 0.08
CA ASP A 144 -23.89 -12.84 -0.97
C ASP A 144 -22.64 -12.18 -0.38
N ILE A 145 -22.76 -11.57 0.80
CA ILE A 145 -21.61 -11.02 1.55
C ILE A 145 -20.65 -12.14 1.94
N ASP A 146 -21.18 -13.26 2.46
CA ASP A 146 -20.38 -14.44 2.82
C ASP A 146 -19.69 -15.06 1.59
N ASP A 147 -20.43 -15.20 0.47
CA ASP A 147 -19.88 -15.69 -0.78
C ASP A 147 -18.77 -14.77 -1.30
N VAL A 148 -19.00 -13.45 -1.35
CA VAL A 148 -18.00 -12.47 -1.82
C VAL A 148 -16.75 -12.53 -0.94
N ARG A 149 -16.89 -12.66 0.38
CA ARG A 149 -15.76 -12.81 1.29
C ARG A 149 -14.96 -14.08 0.98
N ALA A 150 -15.63 -15.22 0.80
CA ALA A 150 -14.97 -16.48 0.47
C ALA A 150 -14.26 -16.43 -0.88
N ILE A 151 -14.93 -15.89 -1.91
CA ILE A 151 -14.39 -15.77 -3.26
C ILE A 151 -13.17 -14.83 -3.27
N LYS A 152 -13.24 -13.69 -2.56
CA LYS A 152 -12.13 -12.75 -2.43
C LYS A 152 -10.96 -13.33 -1.63
N SER A 153 -11.20 -14.24 -0.70
CA SER A 153 -10.12 -14.90 0.06
C SER A 153 -9.20 -15.77 -0.82
N GLU A 154 -9.62 -16.10 -2.04
CA GLU A 154 -8.78 -16.75 -3.05
C GLU A 154 -8.03 -15.76 -3.97
N ILE A 155 -8.36 -14.46 -3.95
CA ILE A 155 -7.58 -13.44 -4.64
C ILE A 155 -6.46 -13.05 -3.69
N LYS A 156 -5.24 -13.39 -4.10
CA LYS A 156 -4.05 -13.14 -3.31
C LYS A 156 -3.20 -12.10 -3.99
N MET A 157 -2.83 -11.09 -3.22
CA MET A 157 -1.76 -10.19 -3.57
C MET A 157 -0.43 -10.80 -3.14
N GLN A 158 0.65 -10.37 -3.78
CA GLN A 158 2.00 -10.74 -3.35
C GLN A 158 2.53 -9.68 -2.38
N ALA A 159 3.17 -10.14 -1.31
CA ALA A 159 3.73 -9.28 -0.27
C ALA A 159 5.00 -9.86 0.35
N SER A 160 5.81 -8.99 0.95
CA SER A 160 6.90 -9.39 1.85
C SER A 160 6.40 -9.36 3.30
N VAL A 161 6.47 -10.51 3.96
CA VAL A 161 5.91 -10.73 5.31
C VAL A 161 6.95 -11.26 6.29
N TYR A 162 6.71 -11.08 7.60
CA TYR A 162 7.51 -11.70 8.66
C TYR A 162 6.69 -12.02 9.92
N ASP A 163 7.10 -13.08 10.62
CA ASP A 163 6.40 -13.58 11.83
C ASP A 163 7.18 -13.35 13.13
N LYS A 164 8.43 -12.90 13.02
CA LYS A 164 9.33 -12.67 14.14
C LYS A 164 10.37 -11.62 13.81
N CYS A 165 10.80 -10.88 14.82
CA CYS A 165 11.95 -9.98 14.71
C CYS A 165 13.22 -10.73 14.31
N GLY A 166 14.13 -10.06 13.59
CA GLY A 166 15.45 -10.63 13.34
C GLY A 166 16.30 -9.84 12.36
N ASP A 167 17.24 -10.52 11.71
CA ASP A 167 17.97 -10.01 10.53
C ASP A 167 17.10 -10.12 9.25
N PRO A 168 17.50 -9.53 8.11
CA PRO A 168 16.65 -9.49 6.91
C PRO A 168 16.12 -10.86 6.42
N THR A 169 16.73 -11.97 6.83
CA THR A 169 16.29 -13.33 6.45
C THR A 169 14.94 -13.75 7.04
N VAL A 170 14.38 -12.96 7.98
CA VAL A 170 13.02 -13.18 8.48
C VAL A 170 11.94 -12.81 7.46
N LEU A 171 12.27 -12.00 6.45
CA LEU A 171 11.34 -11.60 5.39
C LEU A 171 11.12 -12.75 4.42
N ARG A 172 9.85 -13.02 4.10
CA ARG A 172 9.42 -14.04 3.15
C ARG A 172 8.52 -13.41 2.11
N TYR A 173 8.72 -13.75 0.84
CA TYR A 173 7.77 -13.42 -0.22
C TYR A 173 6.63 -14.44 -0.22
N ALA A 174 5.39 -13.99 -0.15
CA ALA A 174 4.23 -14.86 -0.01
C ALA A 174 2.99 -14.28 -0.70
N ASP A 175 2.10 -15.19 -1.10
CA ASP A 175 0.74 -14.86 -1.50
C ASP A 175 -0.12 -14.69 -0.24
N VAL A 176 -0.68 -13.50 -0.05
CA VAL A 176 -1.54 -13.13 1.08
C VAL A 176 -2.88 -12.61 0.56
N PRO A 177 -3.97 -12.66 1.34
CA PRO A 177 -5.24 -12.07 0.91
C PRO A 177 -5.08 -10.60 0.52
N ASP A 178 -5.82 -10.16 -0.50
CA ASP A 178 -5.95 -8.74 -0.82
C ASP A 178 -6.35 -7.92 0.43
N PRO A 179 -5.88 -6.67 0.55
CA PRO A 179 -6.16 -5.87 1.73
C PRO A 179 -7.64 -5.48 1.77
N GLU A 180 -8.23 -5.49 2.97
CA GLU A 180 -9.60 -5.02 3.14
C GLU A 180 -9.69 -3.51 2.87
N LEU A 181 -10.60 -3.11 1.99
CA LEU A 181 -10.82 -1.71 1.64
C LEU A 181 -11.84 -1.07 2.59
N GLY A 182 -11.37 -0.24 3.52
CA GLY A 182 -12.23 0.53 4.42
C GLY A 182 -12.99 1.65 3.71
N ALA A 183 -13.99 2.22 4.39
CA ALA A 183 -14.86 3.24 3.81
C ALA A 183 -14.11 4.53 3.40
N PHE A 184 -13.04 4.91 4.11
CA PHE A 184 -12.24 6.10 3.85
C PHE A 184 -10.94 5.79 3.10
N ASP A 185 -10.75 4.53 2.70
CA ASP A 185 -9.50 4.06 2.15
C ASP A 185 -9.50 4.15 0.62
N VAL A 186 -8.32 4.36 0.06
CA VAL A 186 -8.05 4.09 -1.35
C VAL A 186 -7.28 2.78 -1.46
N LEU A 187 -7.60 1.98 -2.48
CA LEU A 187 -6.80 0.83 -2.86
C LEU A 187 -5.79 1.28 -3.91
N ILE A 188 -4.51 1.09 -3.61
CA ILE A 188 -3.39 1.46 -4.47
C ILE A 188 -2.80 0.19 -5.07
N GLU A 189 -2.73 0.14 -6.40
CA GLU A 189 -1.81 -0.75 -7.12
C GLU A 189 -0.41 -0.15 -7.01
N VAL A 190 0.41 -0.78 -6.17
CA VAL A 190 1.74 -0.29 -5.82
C VAL A 190 2.65 -0.42 -7.05
N GLN A 191 3.47 0.59 -7.30
CA GLN A 191 4.46 0.60 -8.38
C GLN A 191 5.88 0.82 -7.86
N ALA A 192 6.02 1.46 -6.69
CA ALA A 192 7.29 1.64 -6.02
C ALA A 192 7.11 1.66 -4.49
N ILE A 193 8.07 1.10 -3.79
CA ILE A 193 8.11 1.00 -2.32
C ILE A 193 9.45 1.60 -1.88
N SER A 194 9.44 2.55 -0.94
CA SER A 194 10.68 3.10 -0.38
C SER A 194 11.02 2.38 0.91
N ILE A 195 12.25 1.87 1.03
CA ILE A 195 12.74 1.29 2.29
C ILE A 195 13.18 2.43 3.22
N GLU A 196 12.43 2.58 4.30
CA GLU A 196 12.65 3.60 5.32
C GLU A 196 13.40 3.06 6.53
N GLY A 197 14.06 3.95 7.29
CA GLY A 197 14.84 3.53 8.45
C GLY A 197 13.98 2.86 9.53
N GLY A 198 12.72 3.27 9.67
CA GLY A 198 11.78 2.63 10.58
C GLY A 198 11.33 1.24 10.12
N ASP A 199 11.36 0.93 8.82
CA ASP A 199 11.11 -0.43 8.32
C ASP A 199 12.18 -1.38 8.87
N LEU A 200 13.44 -0.97 8.76
CA LEU A 200 14.60 -1.73 9.22
C LEU A 200 14.57 -1.93 10.74
N ILE A 201 14.35 -0.84 11.49
CA ILE A 201 14.31 -0.87 12.97
C ILE A 201 13.13 -1.71 13.46
N ASN A 202 11.92 -1.53 12.91
CA ASN A 202 10.74 -2.27 13.34
C ASN A 202 10.86 -3.76 13.02
N ARG A 203 11.32 -4.12 11.83
CA ARG A 203 11.59 -5.52 11.44
C ARG A 203 12.59 -6.17 12.40
N GLN A 204 13.59 -5.42 12.85
CA GLN A 204 14.63 -5.94 13.75
C GLN A 204 14.17 -6.04 15.21
N MET A 205 13.35 -5.11 15.70
CA MET A 205 13.14 -4.91 17.14
C MET A 205 11.68 -5.04 17.60
N THR A 206 10.70 -4.87 16.72
CA THR A 206 9.28 -4.80 17.08
C THR A 206 8.56 -6.08 16.65
N PRO A 207 8.09 -6.91 17.61
CA PRO A 207 7.35 -8.12 17.28
C PRO A 207 6.13 -7.80 16.41
N PRO A 208 5.89 -8.55 15.32
CA PRO A 208 4.74 -8.30 14.47
C PRO A 208 3.45 -8.59 15.25
N PRO A 209 2.38 -7.80 15.04
CA PRO A 209 1.12 -7.96 15.77
C PRO A 209 0.35 -9.23 15.37
N GLN A 210 0.66 -9.80 14.21
CA GLN A 210 0.00 -10.99 13.65
C GLN A 210 0.96 -11.78 12.76
N VAL A 211 0.55 -13.00 12.40
CA VAL A 211 1.25 -13.85 11.41
C VAL A 211 1.12 -13.23 10.01
N ASP A 212 2.12 -13.46 9.17
CA ASP A 212 2.23 -12.92 7.81
C ASP A 212 2.10 -11.39 7.79
N TYR A 213 2.70 -10.71 8.77
CA TYR A 213 2.65 -9.27 8.90
C TYR A 213 3.45 -8.58 7.78
N ILE A 214 2.79 -7.70 7.04
CA ILE A 214 3.38 -6.95 5.92
C ILE A 214 4.09 -5.71 6.46
N VAL A 215 5.40 -5.63 6.27
CA VAL A 215 6.20 -4.50 6.76
C VAL A 215 6.05 -3.26 5.87
N GLY A 216 6.48 -2.14 6.44
CA GLY A 216 7.04 -1.04 5.68
C GLY A 216 6.13 0.16 5.54
N TYR A 217 6.71 1.34 5.42
CA TYR A 217 5.98 2.57 5.59
C TYR A 217 5.45 3.23 4.31
N ALA A 218 6.28 3.31 3.27
CA ALA A 218 6.07 4.24 2.17
C ALA A 218 6.00 3.51 0.81
N ALA A 219 4.95 3.83 0.05
CA ALA A 219 4.75 3.30 -1.29
C ALA A 219 4.08 4.35 -2.18
N ALA A 220 4.24 4.21 -3.48
CA ALA A 220 3.55 5.00 -4.48
C ALA A 220 3.05 4.12 -5.62
N GLY A 221 1.96 4.54 -6.26
CA GLY A 221 1.28 3.76 -7.28
C GLY A 221 0.04 4.46 -7.81
N VAL A 222 -0.90 3.66 -8.32
CA VAL A 222 -2.14 4.15 -8.93
C VAL A 222 -3.33 3.70 -8.11
N VAL A 223 -4.29 4.59 -7.88
CA VAL A 223 -5.54 4.24 -7.20
C VAL A 223 -6.41 3.37 -8.12
N VAL A 224 -6.74 2.15 -7.69
CA VAL A 224 -7.54 1.18 -8.47
C VAL A 224 -8.95 0.96 -7.90
N ALA A 225 -9.19 1.29 -6.63
CA ALA A 225 -10.52 1.27 -6.02
C ALA A 225 -10.63 2.30 -4.89
N LEU A 226 -11.86 2.64 -4.51
CA LEU A 226 -12.18 3.63 -3.49
C LEU A 226 -13.18 3.06 -2.48
N GLY A 227 -12.98 3.38 -1.22
CA GLY A 227 -14.00 3.26 -0.19
C GLY A 227 -15.17 4.21 -0.44
N SER A 228 -16.36 3.84 0.05
CA SER A 228 -17.61 4.58 -0.19
C SER A 228 -17.64 6.00 0.37
N ALA A 229 -16.78 6.31 1.35
CA ALA A 229 -16.65 7.60 2.01
C ALA A 229 -15.49 8.46 1.48
N VAL A 230 -14.69 7.97 0.52
CA VAL A 230 -13.61 8.75 -0.12
C VAL A 230 -14.17 9.92 -0.92
N ARG A 231 -13.54 11.10 -0.81
CA ARG A 231 -14.01 12.34 -1.49
C ARG A 231 -12.94 13.08 -2.28
N THR A 232 -11.67 12.88 -1.98
CA THR A 232 -10.56 13.71 -2.49
C THR A 232 -9.63 12.97 -3.45
N ARG A 233 -9.94 11.70 -3.75
CA ARG A 233 -9.21 10.84 -4.69
C ARG A 233 -10.17 10.20 -5.69
N LYS A 234 -9.64 9.81 -6.84
CA LYS A 234 -10.36 9.04 -7.86
C LYS A 234 -9.52 7.87 -8.37
N VAL A 235 -10.18 6.86 -8.92
CA VAL A 235 -9.51 5.77 -9.64
C VAL A 235 -8.69 6.37 -10.80
N GLY A 236 -7.47 5.88 -10.97
CA GLY A 236 -6.48 6.38 -11.92
C GLY A 236 -5.56 7.49 -11.39
N ASP A 237 -5.82 8.04 -10.19
CA ASP A 237 -4.89 8.99 -9.58
C ASP A 237 -3.56 8.31 -9.26
N ARG A 238 -2.46 8.99 -9.60
CA ARG A 238 -1.12 8.62 -9.12
C ARG A 238 -0.95 9.18 -7.71
N VAL A 239 -0.62 8.33 -6.75
CA VAL A 239 -0.50 8.71 -5.35
C VAL A 239 0.78 8.15 -4.73
N THR A 240 1.34 8.90 -3.79
CA THR A 240 2.29 8.36 -2.79
C THR A 240 1.58 8.30 -1.44
N SER A 241 1.96 7.35 -0.61
CA SER A 241 1.33 7.09 0.67
C SER A 241 2.35 6.83 1.76
N PHE A 242 1.95 7.13 2.99
CA PHE A 242 2.68 6.77 4.20
C PHE A 242 1.71 6.18 5.21
N GLY A 243 2.08 5.02 5.74
CA GLY A 243 1.44 4.37 6.89
C GLY A 243 2.52 3.73 7.75
N LEU A 244 2.14 3.18 8.91
CA LEU A 244 3.12 2.51 9.79
C LEU A 244 3.43 1.06 9.35
N ASP A 245 2.74 0.55 8.33
CA ASP A 245 2.89 -0.80 7.78
C ASP A 245 2.21 -0.98 6.41
N GLY A 246 2.33 -2.19 5.84
CA GLY A 246 1.57 -2.61 4.67
C GLY A 246 2.08 -2.11 3.32
N SER A 247 3.21 -1.39 3.27
CA SER A 247 3.74 -0.90 1.98
C SER A 247 4.45 -1.98 1.15
N HIS A 248 5.02 -3.01 1.78
CA HIS A 248 5.77 -4.06 1.08
C HIS A 248 4.84 -5.10 0.44
N ALA A 249 3.95 -4.64 -0.43
CA ALA A 249 2.95 -5.45 -1.11
C ALA A 249 2.61 -4.88 -2.50
N THR A 250 2.05 -5.71 -3.35
CA THR A 250 1.54 -5.35 -4.70
C THR A 250 0.27 -4.50 -4.63
N LEU A 251 -0.55 -4.65 -3.58
CA LEU A 251 -1.72 -3.82 -3.30
C LEU A 251 -1.65 -3.23 -1.89
N ARG A 252 -2.17 -2.02 -1.72
CA ARG A 252 -2.25 -1.35 -0.41
C ARG A 252 -3.57 -0.61 -0.23
N ALA A 253 -4.34 -0.96 0.78
CA ALA A 253 -5.46 -0.14 1.25
C ALA A 253 -4.98 0.83 2.33
N ILE A 254 -5.28 2.11 2.20
CA ILE A 254 -4.86 3.14 3.17
C ILE A 254 -5.82 4.35 3.14
N PRO A 255 -6.08 5.03 4.28
CA PRO A 255 -6.96 6.21 4.30
C PRO A 255 -6.54 7.28 3.30
N GLU A 256 -7.48 7.91 2.61
CA GLU A 256 -7.19 8.97 1.62
C GLU A 256 -6.36 10.13 2.22
N SER A 257 -6.51 10.39 3.53
CA SER A 257 -5.77 11.40 4.30
C SER A 257 -4.29 11.09 4.51
N GLN A 258 -3.87 9.84 4.28
CA GLN A 258 -2.49 9.38 4.36
C GLN A 258 -1.85 9.22 2.96
N THR A 259 -2.45 9.87 1.97
CA THR A 259 -1.96 9.89 0.59
C THR A 259 -1.75 11.30 0.10
N TRP A 260 -0.83 11.47 -0.84
CA TRP A 260 -0.58 12.70 -1.57
C TRP A 260 -0.67 12.42 -3.07
N LEU A 261 -1.27 13.34 -3.82
CA LEU A 261 -1.32 13.25 -5.28
C LEU A 261 0.08 13.48 -5.84
N VAL A 262 0.50 12.63 -6.78
CA VAL A 262 1.80 12.74 -7.44
C VAL A 262 1.61 13.59 -8.70
N PRO A 263 2.25 14.77 -8.79
CA PRO A 263 2.17 15.62 -9.98
C PRO A 263 2.70 14.91 -11.24
N ASP A 264 2.23 15.36 -12.40
CA ASP A 264 2.78 14.94 -13.68
C ASP A 264 4.28 15.26 -13.75
N GLY A 265 5.06 14.35 -14.33
CA GLY A 265 6.52 14.50 -14.48
C GLY A 265 7.37 14.06 -13.29
N VAL A 266 6.77 13.77 -12.12
CA VAL A 266 7.50 13.15 -10.99
C VAL A 266 7.61 11.65 -11.20
N ASP A 267 8.80 11.06 -11.10
CA ASP A 267 8.97 9.59 -11.15
C ASP A 267 8.26 8.93 -9.97
N ILE A 268 7.57 7.81 -10.19
CA ILE A 268 6.77 7.19 -9.14
C ILE A 268 7.63 6.68 -7.97
N ALA A 269 8.86 6.24 -8.25
CA ALA A 269 9.78 5.81 -7.19
C ALA A 269 10.35 6.99 -6.41
N GLU A 270 10.56 8.15 -7.05
CA GLU A 270 10.93 9.38 -6.34
C GLU A 270 9.78 9.84 -5.44
N ALA A 271 8.53 9.73 -5.92
CA ALA A 271 7.35 10.03 -5.12
C ALA A 271 7.26 9.13 -3.87
N ALA A 272 7.52 7.82 -3.99
CA ALA A 272 7.51 6.89 -2.86
C ALA A 272 8.52 7.26 -1.76
N VAL A 273 9.68 7.81 -2.13
CA VAL A 273 10.75 8.21 -1.20
C VAL A 273 10.43 9.50 -0.45
N LEU A 274 9.70 10.40 -1.10
CA LEU A 274 9.62 11.80 -0.71
C LEU A 274 8.96 12.01 0.66
N PRO A 275 7.77 11.45 0.98
CA PRO A 275 7.07 11.77 2.21
C PRO A 275 7.94 11.60 3.44
N ILE A 276 8.55 10.44 3.65
CA ILE A 276 9.34 10.19 4.84
C ILE A 276 10.65 10.95 4.81
N SER A 277 11.44 10.86 3.74
CA SER A 277 12.78 11.46 3.73
C SER A 277 12.73 12.98 3.81
N PHE A 278 11.94 13.61 2.94
CA PHE A 278 11.85 15.07 2.86
C PHE A 278 10.91 15.65 3.92
N GLY A 279 9.80 14.99 4.24
CA GLY A 279 8.90 15.41 5.32
C GLY A 279 9.62 15.43 6.68
N THR A 280 10.40 14.38 6.97
CA THR A 280 11.20 14.31 8.20
C THR A 280 12.26 15.41 8.23
N ALA A 281 13.01 15.59 7.15
CA ALA A 281 14.04 16.63 7.07
C ALA A 281 13.44 18.04 7.26
N HIS A 282 12.34 18.34 6.56
CA HIS A 282 11.64 19.62 6.68
C HIS A 282 11.16 19.85 8.12
N HIS A 283 10.54 18.84 8.74
CA HIS A 283 10.04 18.97 10.11
C HIS A 283 11.18 19.17 11.12
N CYS A 284 12.31 18.46 10.94
CA CYS A 284 13.49 18.62 11.78
C CYS A 284 14.11 20.00 11.65
N LEU A 285 14.29 20.50 10.42
CA LEU A 285 14.93 21.78 10.19
C LEU A 285 14.05 22.95 10.65
N PHE A 286 12.77 22.96 10.28
CA PHE A 286 11.95 24.17 10.39
C PHE A 286 10.96 24.13 11.54
N ALA A 287 10.21 23.04 11.71
CA ALA A 287 9.17 22.98 12.73
C ALA A 287 9.74 22.76 14.15
N ARG A 288 10.83 22.01 14.25
CA ARG A 288 11.46 21.66 15.54
C ARG A 288 12.80 22.35 15.74
N GLY A 289 13.64 22.34 14.71
CA GLY A 289 14.93 22.99 14.73
C GLY A 289 14.85 24.51 14.59
N ALA A 290 13.76 25.05 14.02
CA ALA A 290 13.58 26.48 13.77
C ALA A 290 14.79 27.14 13.07
N LEU A 291 15.42 26.43 12.13
CA LEU A 291 16.58 26.92 11.38
C LEU A 291 16.26 28.23 10.65
N GLN A 292 17.14 29.21 10.79
CA GLN A 292 17.03 30.52 10.15
C GLN A 292 18.07 30.71 9.05
N SER A 293 17.82 31.67 8.17
CA SER A 293 18.81 32.11 7.18
C SER A 293 20.06 32.65 7.88
N GLY A 294 21.24 32.31 7.37
CA GLY A 294 22.53 32.71 7.96
C GLY A 294 23.00 31.86 9.14
N GLU A 295 22.17 30.97 9.69
CA GLU A 295 22.60 29.98 10.69
C GLU A 295 23.42 28.86 10.06
N THR A 296 24.23 28.18 10.88
CA THR A 296 24.98 26.98 10.48
C THR A 296 24.31 25.73 11.01
N VAL A 297 24.15 24.72 10.15
CA VAL A 297 23.57 23.42 10.51
C VAL A 297 24.58 22.28 10.29
N LEU A 298 24.67 21.38 11.28
CA LEU A 298 25.33 20.08 11.16
C LEU A 298 24.30 19.01 10.80
N ILE A 299 24.53 18.29 9.72
CA ILE A 299 23.67 17.19 9.26
C ILE A 299 24.47 15.88 9.31
N GLN A 300 24.14 15.02 10.26
CA GLN A 300 24.71 13.67 10.34
C GLN A 300 24.14 12.77 9.24
N ALA A 301 24.92 11.75 8.85
CA ALA A 301 24.56 10.80 7.80
C ALA A 301 24.06 11.48 6.50
N GLY A 302 24.83 12.45 6.01
CA GLY A 302 24.46 13.31 4.88
C GLY A 302 24.04 12.59 3.61
N ALA A 303 24.53 11.38 3.40
CA ALA A 303 24.23 10.57 2.22
C ALA A 303 23.01 9.65 2.36
N GLY A 304 22.34 9.61 3.52
CA GLY A 304 21.05 8.95 3.68
C GLY A 304 19.90 9.82 3.18
N GLY A 305 18.69 9.26 3.05
CA GLY A 305 17.53 9.98 2.51
C GLY A 305 17.18 11.28 3.26
N VAL A 306 17.16 11.24 4.61
CA VAL A 306 16.92 12.45 5.43
C VAL A 306 18.07 13.44 5.29
N GLY A 307 19.32 12.97 5.24
CA GLY A 307 20.51 13.82 5.09
C GLY A 307 20.51 14.58 3.76
N ILE A 308 20.30 13.88 2.64
CA ILE A 308 20.21 14.48 1.30
C ILE A 308 19.09 15.50 1.21
N ALA A 309 17.94 15.21 1.81
CA ALA A 309 16.83 16.15 1.86
C ALA A 309 17.17 17.38 2.71
N ALA A 310 17.75 17.18 3.90
CA ALA A 310 18.08 18.25 4.83
C ALA A 310 19.14 19.22 4.25
N ILE A 311 20.15 18.70 3.54
CA ILE A 311 21.18 19.53 2.89
C ILE A 311 20.54 20.49 1.89
N GLN A 312 19.68 19.96 1.01
CA GLN A 312 19.01 20.77 -0.03
C GLN A 312 18.08 21.82 0.59
N LEU A 313 17.28 21.43 1.59
CA LEU A 313 16.32 22.32 2.25
C LEU A 313 17.01 23.43 3.04
N ALA A 314 18.06 23.10 3.81
CA ALA A 314 18.82 24.09 4.56
C ALA A 314 19.54 25.07 3.62
N LYS A 315 20.16 24.57 2.54
CA LYS A 315 20.88 25.43 1.61
C LYS A 315 19.99 26.48 0.94
N ARG A 316 18.75 26.10 0.61
CA ARG A 316 17.78 27.00 -0.04
C ARG A 316 17.40 28.22 0.80
N ILE A 317 17.38 28.09 2.11
CA ILE A 317 17.07 29.22 3.00
C ILE A 317 18.30 30.06 3.33
N GLY A 318 19.48 29.73 2.77
CA GLY A 318 20.72 30.46 3.00
C GLY A 318 21.43 30.08 4.31
N ALA A 319 21.18 28.89 4.84
CA ALA A 319 22.00 28.35 5.93
C ALA A 319 23.35 27.85 5.41
N THR A 320 24.38 27.87 6.27
CA THR A 320 25.66 27.22 6.02
C THR A 320 25.53 25.75 6.40
N VAL A 321 25.81 24.84 5.46
CA VAL A 321 25.59 23.40 5.66
C VAL A 321 26.91 22.67 5.88
N ILE A 322 27.08 22.10 7.07
CA ILE A 322 28.13 21.12 7.38
C ILE A 322 27.49 19.74 7.40
N THR A 323 28.05 18.77 6.68
CA THR A 323 27.51 17.40 6.71
C THR A 323 28.58 16.34 6.87
N VAL A 324 28.18 15.22 7.48
CA VAL A 324 29.07 14.12 7.82
C VAL A 324 28.70 12.90 6.99
N SER A 325 29.70 12.30 6.34
CA SER A 325 29.57 11.02 5.65
C SER A 325 30.92 10.32 5.61
N SER A 326 31.06 9.28 4.80
CA SER A 326 32.33 8.59 4.57
C SER A 326 32.56 8.37 3.08
N GLY A 327 33.82 8.47 2.64
CA GLY A 327 34.24 8.19 1.28
C GLY A 327 34.20 9.41 0.36
N SER A 328 35.34 9.70 -0.27
CA SER A 328 35.57 10.92 -1.07
C SER A 328 34.55 11.15 -2.19
N GLU A 329 34.13 10.10 -2.90
CA GLU A 329 33.12 10.21 -3.97
C GLU A 329 31.77 10.69 -3.43
N ARG A 330 31.35 10.19 -2.27
CA ARG A 330 30.07 10.58 -1.64
C ARG A 330 30.15 12.02 -1.16
N LEU A 331 31.25 12.42 -0.54
CA LEU A 331 31.46 13.79 -0.08
C LEU A 331 31.40 14.79 -1.23
N ALA A 332 31.99 14.46 -2.38
CA ALA A 332 31.90 15.30 -3.58
C ALA A 332 30.44 15.45 -4.08
N LYS A 333 29.67 14.37 -4.07
CA LYS A 333 28.22 14.41 -4.40
C LYS A 333 27.42 15.23 -3.38
N LEU A 334 27.74 15.18 -2.09
CA LEU A 334 27.06 16.01 -1.09
C LEU A 334 27.32 17.50 -1.30
N LYS A 335 28.52 17.89 -1.72
CA LYS A 335 28.81 19.29 -2.10
C LYS A 335 27.94 19.75 -3.28
N SER A 336 27.74 18.90 -4.29
CA SER A 336 26.88 19.26 -5.44
C SER A 336 25.39 19.37 -5.10
N LEU A 337 24.97 18.84 -3.94
CA LEU A 337 23.62 18.99 -3.39
C LEU A 337 23.45 20.22 -2.49
N GLY A 338 24.53 20.96 -2.20
CA GLY A 338 24.49 22.20 -1.44
C GLY A 338 25.23 22.19 -0.11
N ALA A 339 25.94 21.12 0.24
CA ALA A 339 26.82 21.13 1.42
C ALA A 339 28.00 22.09 1.21
N ASP A 340 28.17 23.04 2.11
CA ASP A 340 29.31 23.97 2.10
C ASP A 340 30.58 23.27 2.60
N HIS A 341 30.42 22.50 3.67
CA HIS A 341 31.48 21.71 4.27
C HIS A 341 31.06 20.24 4.40
N VAL A 342 32.03 19.35 4.22
CA VAL A 342 31.85 17.90 4.32
C VAL A 342 32.95 17.35 5.20
N VAL A 343 32.60 16.42 6.09
CA VAL A 343 33.53 15.77 7.00
C VAL A 343 33.51 14.27 6.73
N ASP A 344 34.68 13.68 6.49
CA ASP A 344 34.84 12.22 6.48
C ASP A 344 35.08 11.70 7.89
N HIS A 345 34.05 11.16 8.52
CA HIS A 345 34.15 10.68 9.90
C HIS A 345 35.07 9.45 10.06
N GLN A 346 35.58 8.86 8.96
CA GLN A 346 36.57 7.78 9.04
C GLN A 346 38.00 8.30 9.20
N SER A 347 38.27 9.53 8.73
CA SER A 347 39.61 10.12 8.76
C SER A 347 39.72 11.39 9.59
N GLU A 348 38.59 12.00 9.96
CA GLU A 348 38.52 13.29 10.64
C GLU A 348 37.73 13.19 11.95
N ASP A 349 38.11 14.02 12.93
CA ASP A 349 37.31 14.26 14.12
C ASP A 349 36.20 15.27 13.78
N VAL A 350 34.95 14.84 13.89
CA VAL A 350 33.77 15.64 13.52
C VAL A 350 33.66 16.91 14.34
N VAL A 351 33.87 16.84 15.65
CA VAL A 351 33.76 18.01 16.53
C VAL A 351 34.83 19.03 16.15
N LYS A 352 36.08 18.56 16.03
CA LYS A 352 37.20 19.44 15.65
C LYS A 352 36.95 20.12 14.31
N ALA A 353 36.54 19.36 13.29
CA ALA A 353 36.26 19.91 11.96
C ALA A 353 35.12 20.95 12.00
N VAL A 354 34.05 20.70 12.76
CA VAL A 354 32.97 21.67 12.95
C VAL A 354 33.50 22.97 13.56
N PHE A 355 34.29 22.90 14.63
CA PHE A 355 34.85 24.10 15.25
C PHE A 355 35.81 24.83 14.30
N GLU A 356 36.58 24.12 13.47
CA GLU A 356 37.43 24.76 12.45
C GLU A 356 36.59 25.51 11.40
N TYR A 357 35.53 24.89 10.86
CA TYR A 357 34.66 25.53 9.86
C TYR A 357 33.83 26.68 10.43
N THR A 358 33.54 26.67 11.72
CA THR A 358 32.75 27.69 12.42
C THR A 358 33.60 28.69 13.21
N GLN A 359 34.92 28.72 12.97
CA GLN A 359 35.86 29.64 13.63
C GLN A 359 35.79 29.59 15.17
N GLY A 360 35.60 28.39 15.71
CA GLY A 360 35.54 28.13 17.14
C GLY A 360 34.15 28.27 17.76
N ARG A 361 33.12 28.63 16.99
CA ARG A 361 31.78 28.91 17.53
C ARG A 361 30.94 27.65 17.77
N GLY A 362 31.01 26.66 16.88
CA GLY A 362 30.03 25.57 16.79
C GLY A 362 28.83 25.91 15.89
N VAL A 363 27.91 24.95 15.72
CA VAL A 363 26.70 25.10 14.87
C VAL A 363 25.46 25.53 15.66
N ASP A 364 24.53 26.22 15.00
CA ASP A 364 23.26 26.66 15.60
C ASP A 364 22.24 25.53 15.73
N LEU A 365 22.30 24.57 14.81
CA LEU A 365 21.42 23.40 14.76
C LEU A 365 22.22 22.15 14.37
N ALA A 366 21.93 21.03 15.01
CA ALA A 366 22.35 19.70 14.56
C ALA A 366 21.12 18.81 14.30
N VAL A 367 21.13 18.07 13.19
CA VAL A 367 20.11 17.05 12.86
C VAL A 367 20.78 15.67 12.83
N ASP A 368 20.30 14.78 13.68
CA ASP A 368 20.90 13.47 13.93
C ASP A 368 19.89 12.33 13.71
N PRO A 369 19.94 11.62 12.57
CA PRO A 369 19.16 10.41 12.33
C PRO A 369 19.86 9.12 12.79
N VAL A 370 21.10 9.20 13.31
CA VAL A 370 21.96 8.05 13.57
C VAL A 370 21.82 7.55 15.00
N GLY A 371 21.69 8.44 15.97
CA GLY A 371 21.54 8.09 17.39
C GLY A 371 22.88 7.85 18.10
N SER A 372 23.73 6.95 17.60
CA SER A 372 25.05 6.70 18.18
C SER A 372 26.02 7.89 18.07
N THR A 373 25.70 8.90 17.24
CA THR A 373 26.46 10.15 17.10
C THR A 373 25.93 11.30 17.95
N LEU A 374 24.92 11.09 18.79
CA LEU A 374 24.29 12.19 19.54
C LEU A 374 25.25 12.97 20.42
N GLN A 375 26.20 12.30 21.07
CA GLN A 375 27.23 12.98 21.88
C GLN A 375 28.08 13.93 21.03
N THR A 376 28.54 13.47 19.85
CA THR A 376 29.30 14.28 18.89
C THR A 376 28.47 15.46 18.38
N SER A 377 27.20 15.21 18.04
CA SER A 377 26.28 16.24 17.57
C SER A 377 26.05 17.31 18.65
N LEU A 378 25.90 16.90 19.92
CA LEU A 378 25.72 17.80 21.06
C LEU A 378 26.97 18.63 21.37
N GLN A 379 28.16 18.02 21.26
CA GLN A 379 29.45 18.70 21.45
C GLN A 379 29.79 19.69 20.33
N SER A 380 29.16 19.54 19.17
CA SER A 380 29.38 20.39 17.99
C SER A 380 28.56 21.67 18.01
N LEU A 381 27.63 21.82 18.96
CA LEU A 381 26.75 22.98 19.06
C LEU A 381 27.48 24.23 19.56
N ALA A 382 27.04 25.38 19.07
CA ALA A 382 27.31 26.68 19.68
C ALA A 382 26.51 26.85 20.97
N PRO A 383 26.88 27.81 21.85
CA PRO A 383 26.03 28.21 22.96
C PRO A 383 24.60 28.51 22.50
N GLU A 384 23.61 28.04 23.25
CA GLU A 384 22.17 28.10 22.93
C GLU A 384 21.76 27.30 21.68
N GLY A 385 22.65 26.47 21.14
CA GLY A 385 22.40 25.61 20.00
C GLY A 385 21.32 24.54 20.25
N ARG A 386 20.79 24.02 19.14
CA ARG A 386 19.69 23.05 19.16
C ARG A 386 20.12 21.71 18.54
N LEU A 387 19.73 20.60 19.14
CA LEU A 387 19.87 19.26 18.57
C LEU A 387 18.49 18.68 18.31
N VAL A 388 18.25 18.23 17.08
CA VAL A 388 17.06 17.47 16.69
C VAL A 388 17.48 16.05 16.36
N PHE A 389 17.05 15.09 17.17
CA PHE A 389 17.28 13.67 16.90
C PHE A 389 16.02 13.01 16.36
N VAL A 390 16.18 12.18 15.32
CA VAL A 390 15.05 11.68 14.51
C VAL A 390 15.19 10.22 14.09
N GLY A 391 16.16 9.52 14.65
CA GLY A 391 16.35 8.10 14.37
C GLY A 391 17.43 7.48 15.23
N ASN A 392 17.55 6.16 15.11
CA ASN A 392 18.62 5.38 15.71
C ASN A 392 19.23 4.44 14.66
N ALA A 393 19.57 4.99 13.47
CA ALA A 393 20.07 4.18 12.36
C ALA A 393 21.42 3.49 12.67
N GLY A 394 22.21 4.03 13.61
CA GLY A 394 23.44 3.41 14.11
C GLY A 394 23.19 2.29 15.12
N GLY A 395 21.95 2.13 15.60
CA GLY A 395 21.58 1.18 16.65
C GLY A 395 22.21 1.48 18.02
N GLY A 396 21.98 0.58 18.97
CA GLY A 396 22.50 0.68 20.33
C GLY A 396 21.70 1.61 21.24
N GLU A 397 22.23 1.82 22.44
CA GLU A 397 21.64 2.69 23.47
C GLU A 397 21.90 4.17 23.17
N LEU A 398 20.90 5.01 23.39
CA LEU A 398 20.97 6.46 23.20
C LEU A 398 21.49 7.16 24.46
N THR A 399 22.74 6.91 24.82
CA THR A 399 23.39 7.49 26.01
C THR A 399 24.16 8.76 25.65
N VAL A 400 23.91 9.84 26.40
CA VAL A 400 24.56 11.15 26.21
C VAL A 400 24.90 11.80 27.55
N ASP A 401 26.04 12.50 27.62
CA ASP A 401 26.37 13.36 28.74
C ASP A 401 25.73 14.74 28.55
N LEU A 402 24.75 15.03 29.40
CA LEU A 402 23.98 16.28 29.35
C LEU A 402 24.56 17.39 30.22
N TRP A 403 25.60 17.12 31.01
CA TRP A 403 26.20 18.16 31.86
C TRP A 403 26.71 19.36 31.04
N PRO A 404 27.45 19.18 29.92
CA PRO A 404 27.87 20.30 29.08
C PRO A 404 26.69 21.04 28.44
N ALA A 405 25.63 20.32 28.07
CA ALA A 405 24.44 20.91 27.44
C ALA A 405 23.73 21.90 28.36
N LEU A 406 23.64 21.57 29.66
CA LEU A 406 23.11 22.48 30.68
C LEU A 406 23.96 23.75 30.78
N GLN A 407 25.29 23.63 30.77
CA GLN A 407 26.20 24.78 30.90
C GLN A 407 26.14 25.72 29.69
N ALA A 408 25.82 25.19 28.51
CA ALA A 408 25.75 25.93 27.26
C ALA A 408 24.30 26.31 26.85
N ASN A 409 23.29 26.04 27.70
CA ASN A 409 21.87 26.30 27.42
C ASN A 409 21.34 25.62 26.14
N HIS A 410 21.80 24.41 25.83
CA HIS A 410 21.36 23.69 24.63
C HIS A 410 19.90 23.20 24.75
N SER A 411 19.21 23.14 23.61
CA SER A 411 17.88 22.52 23.49
C SER A 411 17.94 21.19 22.73
N LEU A 412 17.29 20.14 23.25
CA LEU A 412 17.21 18.83 22.60
C LEU A 412 15.76 18.48 22.24
N PHE A 413 15.53 18.11 20.99
CA PHE A 413 14.22 17.74 20.47
C PHE A 413 14.23 16.35 19.84
N GLY A 414 13.28 15.50 20.25
CA GLY A 414 12.95 14.27 19.52
C GLY A 414 11.93 14.53 18.42
N VAL A 415 12.06 13.82 17.30
CA VAL A 415 11.08 13.79 16.21
C VAL A 415 10.71 12.35 15.88
N PHE A 416 9.41 12.08 15.84
CA PHE A 416 8.85 10.85 15.28
C PHE A 416 7.86 11.24 14.19
N MET A 417 8.29 11.20 12.93
CA MET A 417 7.56 11.83 11.82
C MET A 417 6.18 11.20 11.56
N GLY A 418 6.03 9.89 11.81
CA GLY A 418 4.79 9.18 11.51
C GLY A 418 3.54 9.76 12.20
N THR A 419 3.69 10.25 13.44
CA THR A 419 2.58 10.90 14.17
C THR A 419 2.30 12.33 13.71
N GLN A 420 3.20 12.92 12.93
CA GLN A 420 3.09 14.30 12.48
C GLN A 420 2.30 14.44 11.17
N PHE A 421 2.26 13.40 10.33
CA PHE A 421 1.50 13.47 9.08
C PHE A 421 -0.02 13.58 9.26
N GLY A 422 -0.54 13.25 10.44
CA GLY A 422 -1.95 13.48 10.77
C GLY A 422 -2.35 14.96 10.85
N TYR A 423 -1.38 15.88 10.92
CA TYR A 423 -1.65 17.32 10.96
C TYR A 423 -1.67 17.92 9.54
N PRO A 424 -2.76 18.59 9.12
CA PRO A 424 -2.91 19.09 7.73
C PRO A 424 -1.79 20.03 7.28
N ASN A 425 -1.28 20.89 8.16
CA ASN A 425 -0.19 21.79 7.84
C ASN A 425 1.15 21.07 7.62
N VAL A 426 1.35 19.92 8.25
CA VAL A 426 2.53 19.07 8.05
C VAL A 426 2.37 18.28 6.74
N ALA A 427 1.20 17.68 6.50
CA ALA A 427 0.90 16.99 5.25
C ALA A 427 1.09 17.91 4.02
N ALA A 428 0.65 19.17 4.11
CA ALA A 428 0.81 20.18 3.05
C ALA A 428 2.28 20.58 2.77
N THR A 429 3.24 20.18 3.61
CA THR A 429 4.67 20.34 3.28
C THR A 429 5.09 19.35 2.20
N VAL A 430 4.53 18.13 2.21
CA VAL A 430 4.82 17.07 1.24
C VAL A 430 4.27 17.45 -0.13
N ASP A 431 3.05 17.99 -0.22
CA ASP A 431 2.47 18.49 -1.47
C ASP A 431 3.40 19.51 -2.15
N ARG A 432 3.85 20.52 -1.39
CA ARG A 432 4.77 21.55 -1.90
C ARG A 432 6.12 20.97 -2.33
N MET A 433 6.61 19.94 -1.65
CA MET A 433 7.87 19.29 -2.00
C MET A 433 7.74 18.39 -3.23
N LEU A 434 6.59 17.74 -3.44
CA LEU A 434 6.27 17.04 -4.70
C LEU A 434 6.26 18.03 -5.87
N ASP A 435 5.66 19.20 -5.70
CA ASP A 435 5.72 20.27 -6.71
C ASP A 435 7.15 20.75 -6.95
N ASP A 436 7.97 20.90 -5.91
CA ASP A 436 9.37 21.29 -6.06
C ASP A 436 10.20 20.22 -6.80
N VAL A 437 9.89 18.93 -6.65
CA VAL A 437 10.50 17.85 -7.45
C VAL A 437 10.04 17.92 -8.90
N ALA A 438 8.74 18.10 -9.14
CA ALA A 438 8.20 18.27 -10.49
C ALA A 438 8.86 19.44 -11.24
N ASN A 439 9.22 20.50 -10.52
CA ASN A 439 9.90 21.68 -11.05
C ASN A 439 11.45 21.58 -11.00
N ALA A 440 12.01 20.39 -10.77
CA ALA A 440 13.44 20.11 -10.67
C ALA A 440 14.21 20.98 -9.66
N LYS A 441 13.51 21.54 -8.68
CA LYS A 441 14.12 22.34 -7.62
C LYS A 441 14.71 21.41 -6.55
N LEU A 442 14.03 20.32 -6.21
CA LEU A 442 14.53 19.27 -5.30
C LEU A 442 14.92 18.04 -6.11
N LYS A 443 15.98 17.36 -5.67
CA LYS A 443 16.42 16.08 -6.24
C LYS A 443 16.20 14.97 -5.23
N VAL A 444 15.37 14.01 -5.59
CA VAL A 444 15.24 12.74 -4.87
C VAL A 444 16.29 11.78 -5.43
N LEU A 445 17.05 11.12 -4.57
CA LEU A 445 18.10 10.20 -5.00
C LEU A 445 17.76 8.78 -4.60
N ILE A 446 17.70 7.91 -5.61
CA ILE A 446 17.52 6.48 -5.48
C ILE A 446 18.84 5.81 -5.87
N ASP A 447 19.40 5.05 -4.94
CA ASP A 447 20.68 4.38 -5.12
C ASP A 447 20.49 3.05 -5.87
N ARG A 448 19.48 2.28 -5.47
CA ARG A 448 19.23 0.93 -6.00
C ARG A 448 17.76 0.57 -6.02
N ARG A 449 17.39 -0.26 -6.99
CA ARG A 449 16.04 -0.83 -7.15
C ARG A 449 16.12 -2.36 -7.03
N PHE A 450 15.21 -2.97 -6.29
CA PHE A 450 15.07 -4.42 -6.13
C PHE A 450 13.64 -4.87 -6.42
N PRO A 451 13.41 -6.08 -6.95
CA PRO A 451 12.05 -6.61 -7.01
C PRO A 451 11.57 -6.95 -5.59
N LEU A 452 10.26 -6.88 -5.35
CA LEU A 452 9.66 -7.11 -4.03
C LEU A 452 9.93 -8.53 -3.51
N GLU A 453 10.03 -9.52 -4.41
CA GLU A 453 10.43 -10.89 -4.06
C GLU A 453 11.81 -10.97 -3.38
N ASN A 454 12.68 -9.99 -3.62
CA ASN A 454 14.02 -9.89 -3.03
C ASN A 454 14.08 -8.87 -1.87
N ALA A 455 12.97 -8.71 -1.12
CA ALA A 455 12.91 -7.76 0.00
C ALA A 455 14.00 -8.00 1.07
N ALA A 456 14.39 -9.25 1.33
CA ALA A 456 15.47 -9.57 2.25
C ALA A 456 16.80 -8.94 1.78
N ASP A 457 17.17 -9.12 0.50
CA ASP A 457 18.38 -8.53 -0.09
C ASP A 457 18.32 -7.01 -0.12
N ALA A 458 17.13 -6.45 -0.39
CA ALA A 458 16.91 -5.01 -0.41
C ALA A 458 17.11 -4.39 0.98
N HIS A 459 16.59 -5.03 2.03
CA HIS A 459 16.80 -4.64 3.42
C HIS A 459 18.26 -4.79 3.85
N GLU A 460 18.92 -5.91 3.49
CA GLU A 460 20.34 -6.10 3.78
C GLU A 460 21.20 -5.01 3.11
N TYR A 461 20.91 -4.68 1.86
CA TYR A 461 21.61 -3.61 1.15
C TYR A 461 21.34 -2.24 1.77
N ALA A 462 20.11 -1.95 2.19
CA ALA A 462 19.77 -0.70 2.88
C ALA A 462 20.53 -0.55 4.21
N GLU A 463 20.72 -1.65 4.96
CA GLU A 463 21.44 -1.67 6.23
C GLU A 463 22.98 -1.59 6.05
N ARG A 464 23.54 -2.37 5.13
CA ARG A 464 24.99 -2.63 5.05
C ARG A 464 25.67 -2.07 3.81
N GLY A 465 24.91 -1.89 2.72
CA GLY A 465 25.40 -1.45 1.42
C GLY A 465 25.82 0.02 1.37
N LYS A 466 25.52 0.78 2.43
CA LYS A 466 25.81 2.22 2.56
C LYS A 466 25.27 3.03 1.36
N PRO A 467 23.97 2.95 1.03
CA PRO A 467 23.40 3.63 -0.14
C PRO A 467 23.63 5.15 -0.11
N PHE A 468 23.67 5.77 -1.29
CA PHE A 468 23.63 7.22 -1.48
C PHE A 468 22.22 7.63 -1.93
N GLY A 469 21.35 7.91 -0.95
CA GLY A 469 19.91 8.10 -1.18
C GLY A 469 19.09 6.96 -0.58
N ARG A 470 18.02 6.57 -1.28
CA ARG A 470 17.13 5.48 -0.87
C ARG A 470 17.26 4.24 -1.72
N VAL A 471 16.92 3.12 -1.10
CA VAL A 471 16.68 1.84 -1.76
C VAL A 471 15.17 1.74 -1.97
N VAL A 472 14.78 1.40 -3.19
CA VAL A 472 13.36 1.20 -3.53
C VAL A 472 13.12 -0.23 -4.00
N MET A 473 11.91 -0.71 -3.78
CA MET A 473 11.42 -1.95 -4.38
C MET A 473 10.34 -1.68 -5.41
N HIS A 474 10.18 -2.60 -6.34
CA HIS A 474 9.08 -2.64 -7.31
C HIS A 474 8.37 -4.00 -7.15
N PRO A 475 7.04 -4.01 -7.19
CA PRO A 475 6.27 -5.26 -7.11
C PRO A 475 6.59 -6.22 -8.25
#